data_AF-A0A8J7ZN37-F1
#
_entry.id   AF-A0A8J7ZN37-F1
#
_cell.length_a   1.000
_cell.length_b   1.000
_cell.length_c   1.000
_cell.angle_alpha   90.00
_cell.angle_beta   90.00
_cell.angle_gamma   90.00
#
_symmetry.space_group_name_H-M   'P 1'
#
loop_
_entity.id
_entity.type
_entity.pdbx_description
1 polymer ?
#
loop_
_entity_poly.entity_id
_entity_poly.type
_entity_poly.pdbx_seq_one_letter_code
_entity_poly.pdbx_strand_id
1 'polypeptide(L)'
;MGLGSTAKKIQTVADRAEQLYKQLVDVRERVMKLEETAAETGDRVETIETEQEKQRAVLDAMAEQQGIDVEQVLADAAIEDLDESADDGATDQSAADADATAASGDATVETMAESSAEENQ
;
A
#
# COMPACT_ATOMS: atom_id res chain seq x y z
N MET A 1 -13.16 -50.56 32.74
CA MET A 1 -12.85 -49.14 32.45
C MET A 1 -12.31 -49.02 31.03
N GLY A 2 -13.13 -49.10 29.97
CA GLY A 2 -12.57 -49.10 28.59
C GLY A 2 -13.57 -48.86 27.46
N LEU A 3 -14.82 -49.31 27.60
CA LEU A 3 -15.87 -49.06 26.58
C LEU A 3 -16.45 -47.65 26.64
N GLY A 4 -16.54 -47.06 27.85
CA GLY A 4 -17.08 -45.70 28.02
C GLY A 4 -16.16 -44.58 27.53
N SER A 5 -14.83 -44.77 27.55
CA SER A 5 -13.88 -43.77 27.07
C SER A 5 -13.85 -43.67 25.53
N THR A 6 -14.11 -44.76 24.82
CA THR A 6 -14.21 -44.75 23.35
C THR A 6 -15.53 -44.13 22.87
N ALA A 7 -16.65 -44.44 23.51
CA ALA A 7 -17.93 -43.78 23.23
C ALA A 7 -17.85 -42.26 23.47
N LYS A 8 -17.21 -41.84 24.57
CA LYS A 8 -17.00 -40.42 24.88
C LYS A 8 -16.12 -39.71 23.84
N LYS A 9 -15.10 -40.38 23.31
CA LYS A 9 -14.26 -39.83 22.22
C LYS A 9 -15.05 -39.64 20.93
N ILE A 10 -15.91 -40.61 20.57
CA ILE A 10 -16.77 -40.50 19.38
C ILE A 10 -17.74 -39.32 19.54
N GLN A 11 -18.33 -39.16 20.72
CA GLN A 11 -19.19 -38.01 21.02
C GLN A 11 -18.42 -36.69 20.90
N THR A 12 -17.24 -36.56 21.49
CA THR A 12 -16.43 -35.34 21.39
C THR A 12 -16.03 -35.00 19.95
N VAL A 13 -15.76 -36.01 19.11
CA VAL A 13 -15.50 -35.80 17.68
C VAL A 13 -16.76 -35.31 16.97
N ALA A 14 -17.93 -35.86 17.30
CA ALA A 14 -19.21 -35.39 16.75
C ALA A 14 -19.50 -33.94 17.16
N ASP A 15 -19.30 -33.59 18.44
CA ASP A 15 -19.50 -32.22 18.95
C ASP A 15 -18.56 -31.22 18.25
N ARG A 16 -17.29 -31.61 18.02
CA ARG A 16 -16.33 -30.77 17.28
C ARG A 16 -16.68 -30.66 15.81
N ALA A 17 -17.15 -31.73 15.18
CA ALA A 17 -17.60 -31.69 13.79
C ALA A 17 -18.80 -30.76 13.63
N GLU A 18 -19.74 -30.75 14.58
CA GLU A 18 -20.87 -29.81 14.58
C GLU A 18 -20.40 -28.35 14.72
N GLN A 19 -19.44 -28.09 15.61
CA GLN A 19 -18.87 -26.75 15.79
C GLN A 19 -18.14 -26.27 14.53
N LEU A 20 -17.34 -27.12 13.90
CA LEU A 20 -16.65 -26.80 12.66
C LEU A 20 -17.63 -26.55 11.52
N TYR A 21 -18.71 -27.33 11.44
CA TYR A 21 -19.77 -27.10 10.46
C TYR A 21 -20.41 -25.72 10.64
N LYS A 22 -20.75 -25.34 11.88
CA LYS A 22 -21.30 -24.00 12.17
C LYS A 22 -20.31 -22.89 11.78
N GLN A 23 -19.04 -23.04 12.17
CA GLN A 23 -18.01 -22.06 11.81
C GLN A 23 -17.82 -21.94 10.29
N LEU A 24 -17.89 -23.04 9.55
CA LEU A 24 -17.79 -23.02 8.09
C LEU A 24 -18.97 -22.29 7.46
N VAL A 25 -20.19 -22.51 7.97
CA VAL A 25 -21.38 -21.77 7.53
C VAL A 25 -21.24 -20.28 7.81
N ASP A 26 -20.79 -19.89 9.00
CA ASP A 26 -20.58 -18.49 9.35
C ASP A 26 -19.50 -17.82 8.49
N VAL A 27 -18.39 -18.51 8.23
CA VAL A 27 -17.32 -18.01 7.34
C VAL A 27 -17.85 -17.84 5.93
N ARG A 28 -18.61 -18.80 5.41
CA ARG A 28 -19.24 -18.69 4.09
C ARG A 28 -20.14 -17.47 3.99
N GLU A 29 -20.99 -17.24 5.00
CA GLU A 29 -21.89 -16.09 5.02
C GLU A 29 -21.11 -14.75 5.05
N ARG A 30 -20.02 -14.70 5.82
CA ARG A 30 -19.16 -13.50 5.86
C ARG A 30 -18.49 -13.24 4.51
N VAL A 31 -18.01 -14.28 3.84
CA VAL A 31 -17.42 -14.13 2.50
C VAL A 31 -18.45 -13.61 1.51
N MET A 32 -19.67 -14.16 1.51
CA MET A 32 -20.74 -13.67 0.64
C MET A 32 -21.07 -12.19 0.89
N LYS A 33 -21.15 -11.76 2.15
CA LYS A 33 -21.37 -10.35 2.51
C LYS A 33 -20.22 -9.44 2.09
N LEU A 34 -18.98 -9.92 2.21
CA LEU A 34 -17.80 -9.18 1.76
C LEU A 34 -17.79 -9.03 0.24
N GLU A 35 -18.11 -10.09 -0.50
CA GLU A 35 -18.23 -10.06 -1.97
C GLU A 35 -19.32 -9.06 -2.40
N GLU A 36 -20.49 -9.09 -1.76
CA GLU A 36 -21.59 -8.15 -2.01
C GLU A 36 -21.16 -6.69 -1.73
N THR A 37 -20.54 -6.44 -0.58
CA THR A 37 -20.08 -5.10 -0.20
C THR A 37 -18.98 -4.59 -1.14
N ALA A 38 -18.07 -5.48 -1.58
CA ALA A 38 -17.02 -5.14 -2.52
C ALA A 38 -17.61 -4.78 -3.89
N ALA A 39 -18.62 -5.52 -4.36
CA ALA A 39 -19.33 -5.18 -5.59
C ALA A 39 -20.04 -3.83 -5.49
N GLU A 40 -20.80 -3.58 -4.42
CA GLU A 40 -21.48 -2.29 -4.19
C GLU A 40 -20.49 -1.12 -4.11
N THR A 41 -19.35 -1.34 -3.46
CA THR A 41 -18.28 -0.34 -3.39
C THR A 41 -17.68 -0.07 -4.76
N GLY A 42 -17.48 -1.11 -5.58
CA GLY A 42 -17.01 -1.00 -6.96
C GLY A 42 -17.95 -0.12 -7.80
N ASP A 43 -19.25 -0.43 -7.79
CA ASP A 43 -20.27 0.34 -8.51
C ASP A 43 -20.30 1.82 -8.06
N ARG A 44 -20.11 2.04 -6.76
CA ARG A 44 -20.04 3.40 -6.20
C ARG A 44 -18.79 4.15 -6.63
N VAL A 45 -17.63 3.49 -6.67
CA VAL A 45 -16.37 4.08 -7.14
C VAL A 45 -16.49 4.46 -8.62
N GLU A 46 -17.01 3.57 -9.47
CA GLU A 46 -17.22 3.86 -10.90
C GLU A 46 -18.12 5.09 -11.11
N THR A 47 -19.18 5.20 -10.30
CA THR A 47 -20.07 6.38 -10.34
C THR A 47 -19.31 7.65 -9.96
N ILE A 48 -18.51 7.60 -8.89
CA ILE A 48 -17.71 8.74 -8.41
C ILE A 48 -16.65 9.14 -9.44
N GLU A 49 -15.96 8.18 -10.07
CA GLU A 49 -14.98 8.44 -11.11
C GLU A 49 -15.63 9.16 -12.30
N THR A 50 -16.77 8.65 -12.76
CA THR A 50 -17.55 9.28 -13.85
C THR A 50 -17.99 10.70 -13.48
N GLU A 51 -18.43 10.94 -12.25
CA GLU A 51 -18.79 12.28 -11.79
C GLU A 51 -17.58 13.21 -11.65
N GLN A 52 -16.43 12.70 -11.20
CA GLN A 52 -15.19 13.46 -11.10
C GLN A 52 -14.71 13.90 -12.48
N GLU A 53 -14.75 13.03 -13.48
CA GLU A 53 -14.39 13.39 -14.86
C GLU A 53 -15.28 14.51 -15.41
N LYS A 54 -16.60 14.43 -15.16
CA LYS A 54 -17.54 15.50 -15.52
C LYS A 54 -17.21 16.80 -14.80
N GLN A 55 -16.88 16.75 -13.51
CA GLN A 55 -16.51 17.93 -12.73
C GLN A 55 -15.21 18.55 -13.25
N ARG A 56 -14.19 17.73 -13.57
CA ARG A 56 -12.95 18.20 -14.19
C ARG A 56 -13.23 18.92 -15.51
N ALA A 57 -14.01 18.31 -16.40
CA ALA A 57 -14.38 18.94 -17.67
C ALA A 57 -15.10 20.30 -17.50
N VAL A 58 -15.94 20.43 -16.47
CA VAL A 58 -16.59 21.72 -16.14
C VAL A 58 -15.57 22.72 -15.60
N LEU A 59 -14.67 22.30 -14.72
CA LEU A 59 -13.62 23.16 -14.17
C LEU A 59 -12.65 23.65 -15.26
N ASP A 60 -12.24 22.77 -16.17
CA ASP A 60 -11.38 23.11 -17.31
C ASP A 60 -12.03 24.17 -18.20
N ALA A 61 -13.32 23.98 -18.54
CA ALA A 61 -14.07 24.97 -19.31
C ALA A 61 -14.18 26.33 -18.59
N MET A 62 -14.30 26.33 -17.26
CA MET A 62 -14.31 27.56 -16.46
C MET A 62 -12.93 28.22 -16.35
N ALA A 63 -11.85 27.42 -16.31
CA ALA A 63 -10.48 27.89 -16.27
C ALA A 63 -10.08 28.53 -17.60
N GLU A 64 -10.42 27.88 -18.73
CA GLU A 64 -10.25 28.44 -20.08
C GLU A 64 -10.95 29.80 -20.21
N GLN A 65 -12.18 29.92 -19.71
CA GLN A 65 -12.94 31.18 -19.74
C GLN A 65 -12.25 32.30 -18.93
N GLN A 66 -11.58 31.94 -17.84
CA GLN A 66 -10.87 32.89 -16.97
C GLN A 66 -9.42 33.13 -17.41
N GLY A 67 -8.93 32.41 -18.42
CA GLY A 67 -7.55 32.47 -18.88
C GLY A 67 -6.55 31.91 -17.86
N ILE A 68 -6.98 30.94 -17.06
CA ILE A 68 -6.14 30.24 -16.09
C ILE A 68 -5.47 29.05 -16.78
N ASP A 69 -4.16 28.95 -16.66
CA ASP A 69 -3.37 27.78 -17.09
C ASP A 69 -3.44 26.71 -15.98
N VAL A 70 -4.26 25.68 -16.20
CA VAL A 70 -4.51 24.62 -15.20
C VAL A 70 -3.26 23.78 -14.98
N GLU A 71 -2.49 23.50 -16.03
CA GLU A 71 -1.24 22.75 -15.96
C GLU A 71 -0.20 23.47 -15.10
N GLN A 72 -0.07 24.79 -15.25
CA GLN A 72 0.82 25.58 -14.41
C GLN A 72 0.37 25.55 -12.93
N VAL A 73 -0.92 25.76 -12.66
CA VAL A 73 -1.45 25.73 -11.28
C VAL A 73 -1.25 24.36 -10.62
N LEU A 74 -1.42 23.26 -11.36
CA LEU A 74 -1.15 21.92 -10.85
C LEU A 74 0.34 21.69 -10.57
N ALA A 75 1.23 22.21 -11.42
CA ALA A 75 2.68 22.12 -11.19
C ALA A 75 3.11 22.90 -9.94
N ASP A 76 2.57 24.11 -9.75
CA ASP A 76 2.84 24.94 -8.57
C ASP A 76 2.33 24.26 -7.29
N ALA A 77 1.12 23.71 -7.31
CA ALA A 77 0.55 22.97 -6.17
C ALA A 77 1.35 21.72 -5.81
N ALA A 78 1.83 20.96 -6.81
CA ALA A 78 2.65 19.77 -6.57
C ALA A 78 4.01 20.10 -5.93
N ILE A 79 4.55 21.31 -6.14
CA ILE A 79 5.76 21.78 -5.46
C ILE A 79 5.44 22.16 -4.01
N GLU A 80 4.33 22.86 -3.77
CA GLU A 80 3.90 23.26 -2.41
C GLU A 80 3.67 22.05 -1.50
N ASP A 81 3.00 20.99 -2.00
CA ASP A 81 2.79 19.74 -1.27
C ASP A 81 4.11 19.06 -0.84
N LEU A 82 5.16 19.16 -1.67
CA LEU A 82 6.48 18.61 -1.39
C LEU A 82 7.23 19.41 -0.32
N ASP A 83 7.11 20.74 -0.36
CA ASP A 83 7.71 21.62 0.65
C ASP A 83 7.02 21.47 2.01
N GLU A 84 5.68 21.34 2.05
CA GLU A 84 4.92 21.09 3.29
C GLU A 84 5.25 19.71 3.88
N SER A 85 5.40 18.69 3.03
CA SER A 85 5.80 17.34 3.47
C SER A 85 7.25 17.26 3.96
N ALA A 86 8.12 18.17 3.50
CA ALA A 86 9.52 18.23 3.94
C ALA A 86 9.70 18.99 5.27
N ASP A 87 8.81 19.91 5.60
CA ASP A 87 8.84 20.69 6.84
C ASP A 87 8.25 19.92 8.05
N ASP A 88 7.31 19.00 7.81
CA ASP A 88 6.65 18.21 8.88
C ASP A 88 7.51 17.03 9.42
N GLY A 89 8.74 16.86 8.90
CA GLY A 89 9.70 15.82 9.30
C GLY A 89 10.69 16.21 10.39
N ALA A 90 10.65 17.44 10.92
CA ALA A 90 11.63 17.95 11.87
C ALA A 90 11.14 17.98 13.35
N THR A 91 10.27 17.06 13.76
CA THR A 91 9.97 16.82 15.18
C THR A 91 10.80 15.67 15.76
N ASP A 92 11.93 16.06 16.36
CA ASP A 92 12.72 15.40 17.40
C ASP A 92 12.33 13.95 17.78
N GLN A 93 12.98 12.97 17.13
CA GLN A 93 13.22 11.66 17.74
C GLN A 93 14.72 11.44 17.87
N SER A 94 15.28 11.96 18.97
CA SER A 94 16.47 11.39 19.59
C SER A 94 16.20 9.92 19.95
N ALA A 95 16.62 9.01 19.07
CA ALA A 95 16.79 7.60 19.37
C ALA A 95 18.24 7.22 19.11
N ALA A 96 19.00 7.16 20.20
CA ALA A 96 20.26 6.44 20.28
C ALA A 96 20.05 5.00 19.81
N ASP A 97 20.83 4.55 18.83
CA ASP A 97 21.84 3.49 18.98
C ASP A 97 22.40 3.18 17.57
N ALA A 98 23.61 3.68 17.28
CA ALA A 98 24.36 3.33 16.08
C ALA A 98 25.35 2.23 16.45
N ASP A 99 24.88 0.98 16.48
CA ASP A 99 25.73 -0.21 16.40
C ASP A 99 25.26 -1.10 15.23
N ALA A 100 25.92 -0.93 14.09
CA ALA A 100 25.97 -1.94 13.04
C ALA A 100 27.32 -1.81 12.34
N THR A 101 28.22 -2.65 12.84
CA THR A 101 29.62 -2.80 12.47
C THR A 101 29.83 -3.12 10.99
N ALA A 102 30.83 -2.45 10.42
CA ALA A 102 31.33 -2.67 9.08
C ALA A 102 31.89 -4.09 8.88
N ALA A 103 31.45 -4.76 7.84
CA ALA A 103 32.13 -5.89 7.23
C ALA A 103 31.85 -5.93 5.72
N SER A 104 32.36 -4.94 4.96
CA SER A 104 32.47 -5.06 3.50
C SER A 104 33.77 -5.81 3.18
N GLY A 105 33.66 -7.14 3.13
CA GLY A 105 34.70 -8.02 2.59
C GLY A 105 34.53 -8.20 1.09
N ASP A 106 35.59 -7.86 0.37
CA ASP A 106 36.12 -8.61 -0.79
C ASP A 106 35.32 -8.62 -2.11
N ALA A 107 35.80 -7.82 -3.07
CA ALA A 107 36.07 -8.29 -4.43
C ALA A 107 36.99 -7.28 -5.16
N THR A 108 38.26 -7.63 -5.24
CA THR A 108 39.27 -7.02 -6.10
C THR A 108 38.94 -7.25 -7.57
N VAL A 109 38.88 -6.18 -8.39
CA VAL A 109 39.39 -6.25 -9.76
C VAL A 109 40.18 -4.98 -10.06
N GLU A 110 41.49 -5.23 -10.10
CA GLU A 110 42.57 -4.40 -10.56
C GLU A 110 42.37 -4.04 -12.05
N THR A 111 42.37 -2.76 -12.38
CA THR A 111 42.77 -2.28 -13.70
C THR A 111 43.53 -0.97 -13.50
N MET A 112 44.78 -1.11 -13.07
CA MET A 112 45.82 -0.10 -13.32
C MET A 112 46.47 -0.41 -14.67
N ALA A 113 46.83 0.66 -15.38
CA ALA A 113 47.56 0.78 -16.66
C ALA A 113 46.64 1.34 -17.77
N GLU A 114 46.90 2.49 -18.38
CA GLU A 114 48.12 3.30 -18.40
C GLU A 114 47.81 4.67 -19.05
N SER A 115 48.73 5.63 -18.81
CA SER A 115 48.96 6.88 -19.55
C SER A 115 48.02 8.06 -19.22
N SER A 116 48.40 9.02 -18.38
CA SER A 116 49.44 10.06 -18.55
C SER A 116 49.15 11.10 -19.64
N ALA A 117 49.21 12.36 -19.19
CA ALA A 117 49.60 13.59 -19.89
C ALA A 117 48.57 14.19 -20.85
N GLU A 118 48.03 15.38 -20.52
CA GLU A 118 48.42 16.70 -21.07
C GLU A 118 47.84 16.92 -22.48
N GLU A 119 46.89 17.86 -22.64
CA GLU A 119 47.14 19.27 -22.96
C GLU A 119 47.25 19.52 -24.48
N ASN A 120 46.39 20.43 -24.96
CA ASN A 120 46.43 21.21 -26.20
C ASN A 120 46.16 20.57 -27.59
N GLN A 121 45.14 21.17 -28.22
CA GLN A 121 44.72 21.20 -29.64
C GLN A 121 43.91 20.04 -30.21
#